data_AF-A0A0F9I344-F1
#
_entry.id   AF-A0A0F9I344-F1
#
_cell.length_a   1.000
_cell.length_b   1.000
_cell.length_c   1.000
_cell.angle_alpha   90.00
_cell.angle_beta   90.00
_cell.angle_gamma   90.00
#
_symmetry.space_group_name_H-M   'P 1'
#
loop_
_entity.id
_entity.type
_entity.pdbx_description
1 polymer ?
#
loop_
_entity_poly.entity_id
_entity_poly.type
_entity_poly.pdbx_seq_one_letter_code
_entity_poly.pdbx_strand_id
1 'polypeptide(L)'
;MRKGRCTRCGDETQVARRQGAGKQWRQLCKGCAVAHLKGLPLRERRCRNCGEVLPVLAFWQSKTKGDGYEDRCKTCLQERYRKYCEKQARKFANSPRLPGMKQCTHCKRTQRGTEFTRDRGRPDGLTAWCRECRLEVKRRYNLRKRTAARGITVEVYERMVEAQGGLCLICGKGGHNGSLAIDHDHKTGEVRGLLCNSCNFGIGNFKDSPKLMAKGAEYLEGARG
;
A
#
# COMPACT_ATOMS: atom_id res chain seq x y z
N MET A 1 -11.87 46.52 -12.35
CA MET A 1 -11.17 46.21 -11.06
C MET A 1 -9.76 46.76 -11.17
N ARG A 2 -9.17 47.24 -10.08
CA ARG A 2 -7.80 47.83 -10.09
C ARG A 2 -6.87 46.99 -9.24
N LYS A 3 -5.57 46.91 -9.59
CA LYS A 3 -4.56 46.33 -8.68
C LYS A 3 -4.41 47.25 -7.47
N GLY A 4 -4.44 46.69 -6.28
CA GLY A 4 -4.31 47.45 -5.04
C GLY A 4 -4.32 46.55 -3.82
N ARG A 5 -3.96 47.12 -2.68
CA ARG A 5 -3.94 46.42 -1.41
C ARG A 5 -5.36 46.26 -0.86
N CYS A 6 -5.77 45.03 -0.59
CA CYS A 6 -7.06 44.74 0.02
C CYS A 6 -7.08 45.29 1.45
N THR A 7 -8.02 46.17 1.78
CA THR A 7 -8.13 46.78 3.12
C THR A 7 -8.64 45.81 4.19
N ARG A 8 -8.85 44.53 3.86
CA ARG A 8 -9.32 43.48 4.80
C ARG A 8 -8.33 42.34 4.99
N CYS A 9 -7.71 41.83 3.93
CA CYS A 9 -6.69 40.78 4.05
C CYS A 9 -5.25 41.28 3.85
N GLY A 10 -5.04 42.51 3.41
CA GLY A 10 -3.71 43.07 3.17
C GLY A 10 -3.05 42.63 1.85
N ASP A 11 -3.65 41.69 1.12
CA ASP A 11 -3.09 41.18 -0.14
C ASP A 11 -3.06 42.24 -1.25
N GLU A 12 -1.98 42.29 -2.00
CA GLU A 12 -1.86 43.08 -3.23
C GLU A 12 -2.41 42.30 -4.43
N THR A 13 -3.65 42.60 -4.81
CA THR A 13 -4.37 41.84 -5.83
C THR A 13 -5.38 42.72 -6.57
N GLN A 14 -6.20 42.14 -7.44
CA GLN A 14 -7.31 42.85 -8.06
C GLN A 14 -8.41 43.11 -7.01
N VAL A 15 -8.64 44.39 -6.73
CA VAL A 15 -9.62 44.86 -5.76
C VAL A 15 -10.77 45.59 -6.45
N ALA A 16 -11.96 45.46 -5.87
CA ALA A 16 -13.14 46.22 -6.25
C ALA A 16 -13.44 47.27 -5.16
N ARG A 17 -13.74 48.52 -5.57
CA ARG A 17 -14.30 49.54 -4.68
C ARG A 17 -15.79 49.26 -4.53
N ARG A 18 -16.27 49.09 -3.32
CA ARG A 18 -17.72 48.96 -3.03
C ARG A 18 -18.10 49.87 -1.85
N GLN A 19 -19.29 50.49 -1.93
CA GLN A 19 -19.87 51.21 -0.80
C GLN A 19 -20.33 50.20 0.26
N GLY A 20 -19.85 50.35 1.49
CA GLY A 20 -20.41 49.65 2.65
C GLY A 20 -21.63 50.40 3.21
N ALA A 21 -22.41 49.70 4.05
CA ALA A 21 -23.46 50.33 4.85
C ALA A 21 -22.84 51.46 5.70
N GLY A 22 -23.33 52.69 5.53
CA GLY A 22 -22.77 53.89 6.16
C GLY A 22 -21.88 54.78 5.26
N LYS A 23 -21.93 54.64 3.93
CA LYS A 23 -21.23 55.50 2.94
C LYS A 23 -19.69 55.52 3.05
N GLN A 24 -19.05 54.53 3.67
CA GLN A 24 -17.59 54.34 3.61
C GLN A 24 -17.20 53.36 2.48
N TRP A 25 -16.24 53.76 1.65
CA TRP A 25 -15.73 52.96 0.53
C TRP A 25 -14.60 52.03 0.98
N ARG A 26 -14.74 50.71 0.80
CA ARG A 26 -13.69 49.71 1.11
C ARG A 26 -13.13 49.08 -0.16
N GLN A 27 -11.82 48.77 -0.18
CA GLN A 27 -11.14 48.10 -1.31
C GLN A 27 -10.93 46.63 -0.97
N LEU A 28 -11.76 45.75 -1.52
CA LEU A 28 -11.75 44.32 -1.18
C LEU A 28 -11.36 43.47 -2.39
N CYS A 29 -10.56 42.42 -2.14
CA CYS A 29 -10.31 41.38 -3.14
C CYS A 29 -11.57 40.53 -3.37
N LYS A 30 -11.62 39.82 -4.50
CA LYS A 30 -12.77 38.97 -4.87
C LYS A 30 -13.12 37.96 -3.77
N GLY A 31 -12.12 37.38 -3.11
CA GLY A 31 -12.31 36.44 -1.99
C GLY A 31 -12.95 37.10 -0.76
N CYS A 32 -12.42 38.24 -0.31
CA CYS A 32 -12.97 38.97 0.84
C CYS A 32 -14.36 39.57 0.56
N ALA A 33 -14.66 39.92 -0.69
CA ALA A 33 -15.98 40.40 -1.09
C ALA A 33 -17.03 39.27 -1.04
N VAL A 34 -16.66 38.07 -1.49
CA VAL A 34 -17.52 36.87 -1.37
C VAL A 34 -17.73 36.47 0.09
N ALA A 35 -16.69 36.58 0.93
CA ALA A 35 -16.81 36.34 2.36
C ALA A 35 -17.72 37.37 3.06
N HIS A 36 -17.76 38.62 2.59
CA HIS A 36 -18.61 39.66 3.14
C HIS A 36 -20.11 39.47 2.79
N LEU A 37 -20.42 38.99 1.58
CA LEU A 37 -21.79 38.72 1.11
C LEU A 37 -22.48 37.56 1.84
N LYS A 38 -21.73 36.69 2.53
CA LYS A 38 -22.27 35.51 3.21
C LYS A 38 -22.24 35.56 4.74
N GLY A 39 -21.80 36.67 5.36
CA GLY A 39 -21.90 36.88 6.80
C GLY A 39 -21.29 35.80 7.71
N LEU A 40 -20.40 34.94 7.20
CA LEU A 40 -19.88 33.79 7.95
C LEU A 40 -18.54 34.14 8.64
N PRO A 41 -18.41 33.92 9.96
CA PRO A 41 -17.12 34.01 10.63
C PRO A 41 -16.18 32.97 10.01
N LEU A 42 -14.97 33.38 9.65
CA LEU A 42 -13.91 32.45 9.24
C LEU A 42 -13.54 31.64 10.48
N ARG A 43 -14.21 30.50 10.72
CA ARG A 43 -13.99 29.68 11.91
C ARG A 43 -12.49 29.51 12.17
N GLU A 44 -12.06 29.87 13.36
CA GLU A 44 -10.67 29.81 13.76
C GLU A 44 -10.39 28.50 14.49
N ARG A 45 -9.12 28.11 14.50
CA ARG A 45 -8.67 26.84 15.08
C ARG A 45 -7.26 26.99 15.62
N ARG A 46 -7.01 26.38 16.77
CA ARG A 46 -5.68 26.23 17.33
C ARG A 46 -4.89 25.13 16.61
N CYS A 47 -3.73 25.46 16.07
CA CYS A 47 -2.80 24.47 15.52
C CYS A 47 -2.18 23.63 16.63
N ARG A 48 -2.20 22.29 16.51
CA ARG A 48 -1.62 21.37 17.52
C ARG A 48 -0.08 21.37 17.56
N ASN A 49 0.60 22.02 16.62
CA ASN A 49 2.07 22.07 16.57
C ASN A 49 2.62 23.41 17.09
N CYS A 50 2.22 24.54 16.49
CA CYS A 50 2.69 25.87 16.91
C CYS A 50 1.82 26.51 17.99
N GLY A 51 0.63 25.99 18.29
CA GLY A 51 -0.27 26.55 19.31
C GLY A 51 -1.03 27.81 18.88
N GLU A 52 -0.72 28.37 17.71
CA GLU A 52 -1.38 29.57 17.18
C GLU A 52 -2.86 29.31 16.83
N VAL A 53 -3.71 30.30 17.09
CA VAL A 53 -5.11 30.32 16.67
C VAL A 53 -5.18 30.98 15.30
N LEU A 54 -5.54 30.21 14.27
CA LEU A 54 -5.50 30.62 12.87
C LEU A 54 -6.84 30.36 12.18
N PRO A 55 -7.18 31.10 11.11
CA PRO A 55 -8.34 30.79 10.29
C PRO A 55 -8.28 29.37 9.72
N VAL A 56 -9.42 28.68 9.56
CA VAL A 56 -9.45 27.30 9.04
C VAL A 56 -8.77 27.12 7.67
N LEU A 57 -8.69 28.18 6.87
CA LEU A 57 -7.99 28.18 5.57
C LEU A 57 -6.47 27.99 5.69
N ALA A 58 -5.91 28.25 6.88
CA ALA A 58 -4.52 27.94 7.22
C ALA A 58 -4.28 26.43 7.45
N PHE A 59 -5.30 25.58 7.32
CA PHE A 59 -5.24 24.13 7.48
C PHE A 59 -5.62 23.43 6.17
N TRP A 60 -5.02 22.26 5.88
CA TRP A 60 -5.42 21.45 4.73
C TRP A 60 -6.75 20.74 5.00
N GLN A 61 -7.58 20.57 3.96
CA GLN A 61 -8.81 19.77 4.09
C GLN A 61 -8.46 18.29 4.25
N SER A 62 -9.26 17.58 5.05
CA SER A 62 -9.03 16.17 5.36
C SER A 62 -10.34 15.39 5.29
N LYS A 63 -10.33 14.26 4.58
CA LYS A 63 -11.51 13.38 4.44
C LYS A 63 -11.72 12.44 5.63
N THR A 64 -10.73 12.37 6.53
CA THR A 64 -10.71 11.41 7.65
C THR A 64 -10.94 12.08 9.01
N LYS A 65 -10.94 13.41 9.07
CA LYS A 65 -11.19 14.17 10.30
C LYS A 65 -12.66 14.55 10.38
N GLY A 66 -13.25 14.41 11.56
CA GLY A 66 -14.68 14.71 11.77
C GLY A 66 -15.06 16.16 11.46
N ASP A 67 -14.13 17.10 11.60
CA ASP A 67 -14.32 18.52 11.28
C ASP A 67 -13.88 18.91 9.86
N GLY A 68 -13.38 17.95 9.08
CA GLY A 68 -12.99 18.12 7.67
C GLY A 68 -11.63 18.79 7.42
N TYR A 69 -10.81 19.04 8.44
CA TYR A 69 -9.51 19.72 8.27
C TYR A 69 -8.42 19.09 9.13
N GLU A 70 -7.17 19.24 8.69
CA GLU A 70 -6.01 18.82 9.45
C GLU A 70 -5.90 19.57 10.78
N ASP A 71 -5.19 18.95 11.71
CA ASP A 71 -4.97 19.42 13.07
C ASP A 71 -3.82 20.44 13.20
N ARG A 72 -3.02 20.53 12.14
CA ARG A 72 -1.83 21.36 12.03
C ARG A 72 -1.95 22.29 10.85
N CYS A 73 -1.47 23.51 11.03
CA CYS A 73 -1.46 24.49 9.97
C CYS A 73 -0.51 24.08 8.83
N LYS A 74 -0.77 24.62 7.64
CA LYS A 74 -0.04 24.34 6.40
C LYS A 74 1.46 24.57 6.55
N THR A 75 1.86 25.64 7.25
CA THR A 75 3.26 25.99 7.49
C THR A 75 3.97 24.92 8.32
N CYS A 76 3.36 24.50 9.44
CA CYS A 76 3.89 23.42 10.28
C CYS A 76 4.02 22.09 9.52
N LEU A 77 3.03 21.75 8.69
CA LEU A 77 3.08 20.54 7.86
C LEU A 77 4.13 20.64 6.76
N GLN A 78 4.29 21.79 6.13
CA GLN A 78 5.32 22.03 5.11
C GLN A 78 6.73 21.95 5.69
N GLU A 79 6.97 22.52 6.87
CA GLU A 79 8.26 22.41 7.56
C GLU A 79 8.56 20.95 7.94
N ARG A 80 7.57 20.23 8.48
CA ARG A 80 7.68 18.79 8.77
C ARG A 80 8.03 18.01 7.49
N TYR A 81 7.37 18.32 6.38
CA TYR A 81 7.66 17.69 5.09
C TYR A 81 9.08 18.01 4.61
N ARG A 82 9.54 19.26 4.72
CA ARG A 82 10.92 19.66 4.41
C ARG A 82 11.92 18.84 5.21
N LYS A 83 11.76 18.78 6.54
CA LYS A 83 12.62 17.97 7.43
C LYS A 83 12.59 16.49 7.06
N TYR A 84 11.42 15.96 6.67
CA TYR A 84 11.31 14.58 6.17
C TYR A 84 12.11 14.38 4.89
N CYS A 85 11.97 15.27 3.89
CA CYS A 85 12.71 15.22 2.64
C CYS A 85 14.23 15.30 2.86
N GLU A 86 14.71 16.22 3.72
CA GLU A 86 16.12 16.33 4.11
C GLU A 86 16.63 15.03 4.74
N LYS A 87 15.85 14.44 5.65
CA LYS A 87 16.19 13.16 6.28
C LYS A 87 16.26 12.03 5.25
N GLN A 88 15.37 12.00 4.26
CA GLN A 88 15.41 11.01 3.18
C GLN A 88 16.60 11.22 2.25
N ALA A 89 16.92 12.47 1.88
CA ALA A 89 18.07 12.81 1.06
C ALA A 89 19.38 12.38 1.74
N ARG A 90 19.56 12.69 3.03
CA ARG A 90 20.72 12.23 3.82
C ARG A 90 20.84 10.70 3.86
N LYS A 91 19.71 9.99 4.02
CA LYS A 91 19.70 8.51 3.98
C LYS A 91 20.12 7.96 2.63
N PHE A 92 19.71 8.59 1.53
CA PHE A 92 20.10 8.18 0.18
C PHE A 92 21.58 8.46 -0.08
N ALA A 93 22.05 9.66 0.25
CA ALA A 93 23.46 10.06 0.12
C ALA A 93 24.40 9.15 0.93
N ASN A 94 23.98 8.73 2.13
CA ASN A 94 24.75 7.84 3.00
C ASN A 94 24.52 6.34 2.71
N SER A 95 23.78 5.99 1.66
CA SER A 95 23.59 4.59 1.29
C SER A 95 24.90 4.02 0.73
N PRO A 96 25.32 2.81 1.13
CA PRO A 96 26.46 2.14 0.50
C PRO A 96 26.28 2.11 -1.02
N ARG A 97 27.34 2.45 -1.76
CA ARG A 97 27.38 2.24 -3.21
C ARG A 97 27.40 0.75 -3.46
N LEU A 98 26.44 0.26 -4.25
CA LEU A 98 26.38 -1.16 -4.58
C LEU A 98 27.59 -1.51 -5.45
N PRO A 99 28.29 -2.62 -5.18
CA PRO A 99 29.36 -3.08 -6.06
C PRO A 99 28.79 -3.41 -7.44
N GLY A 100 29.56 -3.11 -8.49
CA GLY A 100 29.16 -3.39 -9.88
C GLY A 100 28.95 -4.89 -10.11
N MET A 101 29.96 -5.69 -9.78
CA MET A 101 29.91 -7.15 -9.82
C MET A 101 30.22 -7.75 -8.44
N LYS A 102 29.61 -8.88 -8.12
CA LYS A 102 29.79 -9.63 -6.87
C LYS A 102 29.65 -11.13 -7.15
N GLN A 103 30.50 -11.93 -6.51
CA GLN A 103 30.38 -13.38 -6.55
C GLN A 103 29.44 -13.88 -5.45
N CYS A 104 28.47 -14.72 -5.83
CA CYS A 104 27.60 -15.41 -4.89
C CYS A 104 28.39 -16.51 -4.16
N THR A 105 28.39 -16.50 -2.82
CA THR A 105 29.16 -17.51 -2.07
C THR A 105 28.50 -18.90 -2.07
N HIS A 106 27.23 -19.01 -2.47
CA HIS A 106 26.48 -20.27 -2.61
C HIS A 106 26.72 -20.92 -3.97
N CYS A 107 26.27 -20.28 -5.07
CA CYS A 107 26.38 -20.85 -6.42
C CYS A 107 27.66 -20.47 -7.18
N LYS A 108 28.56 -19.69 -6.56
CA LYS A 108 29.86 -19.25 -7.11
C LYS A 108 29.82 -18.42 -8.41
N ARG A 109 28.64 -18.11 -8.94
CA ARG A 109 28.46 -17.22 -10.10
C ARG A 109 28.79 -15.77 -9.75
N THR A 110 29.53 -15.09 -10.62
CA THR A 110 29.76 -13.65 -10.59
C THR A 110 28.64 -12.94 -11.33
N GLN A 111 27.95 -12.02 -10.66
CA GLN A 111 26.75 -11.36 -11.16
C GLN A 111 26.76 -9.89 -10.77
N ARG A 112 25.88 -9.09 -11.39
CA ARG A 112 25.70 -7.69 -11.00
C ARG A 112 25.25 -7.58 -9.55
N GLY A 113 25.66 -6.51 -8.86
CA GLY A 113 25.21 -6.25 -7.49
C GLY A 113 23.67 -6.16 -7.36
N THR A 114 22.97 -5.80 -8.44
CA THR A 114 21.50 -5.78 -8.50
C THR A 114 20.84 -7.15 -8.38
N GLU A 115 21.59 -8.24 -8.65
CA GLU A 115 21.11 -9.62 -8.49
C GLU A 115 21.17 -10.08 -7.02
N PHE A 116 21.61 -9.22 -6.10
CA PHE A 116 21.68 -9.46 -4.67
C PHE A 116 20.70 -8.54 -3.94
N THR A 117 20.23 -8.97 -2.77
CA THR A 117 19.33 -8.14 -1.96
C THR A 117 20.16 -7.20 -1.08
N ARG A 118 19.63 -6.00 -0.81
CA ARG A 118 20.27 -5.04 0.09
C ARG A 118 20.35 -5.59 1.52
N ASP A 119 21.52 -5.44 2.13
CA ASP A 119 21.79 -5.75 3.53
C ASP A 119 22.67 -4.65 4.12
N ARG A 120 22.06 -3.80 4.96
CA ARG A 120 22.75 -2.64 5.56
C ARG A 120 23.78 -3.04 6.63
N GLY A 121 23.78 -4.30 7.08
CA GLY A 121 24.77 -4.82 8.01
C GLY A 121 26.07 -5.25 7.33
N ARG A 122 26.12 -5.29 5.99
CA ARG A 122 27.29 -5.72 5.22
C ARG A 122 28.05 -4.50 4.69
N PRO A 123 29.40 -4.53 4.68
CA PRO A 123 30.22 -3.41 4.19
C PRO A 123 29.90 -2.98 2.75
N ASP A 124 29.56 -3.94 1.88
CA ASP A 124 29.19 -3.71 0.48
C ASP A 124 27.69 -3.44 0.26
N GLY A 125 26.91 -3.42 1.34
CA GLY A 125 25.47 -3.19 1.31
C GLY A 125 24.63 -4.32 0.70
N LEU A 126 25.21 -5.50 0.45
CA LEU A 126 24.55 -6.61 -0.25
C LEU A 126 24.67 -7.94 0.50
N THR A 127 23.72 -8.83 0.24
CA THR A 127 23.75 -10.20 0.79
C THR A 127 24.85 -11.03 0.17
N ALA A 128 25.38 -12.02 0.89
CA ALA A 128 26.42 -12.90 0.37
C ALA A 128 25.93 -13.83 -0.77
N TRP A 129 24.65 -14.17 -0.77
CA TRP A 129 24.02 -15.03 -1.77
C TRP A 129 23.16 -14.21 -2.73
N CYS A 130 23.14 -14.60 -4.00
CA CYS A 130 22.28 -13.99 -5.00
C CYS A 130 20.79 -14.22 -4.67
N ARG A 131 19.92 -13.40 -5.27
CA ARG A 131 18.47 -13.43 -5.05
C ARG A 131 17.88 -14.79 -5.37
N GLU A 132 18.34 -15.42 -6.45
CA GLU A 132 17.90 -16.74 -6.88
C GLU A 132 18.16 -17.80 -5.80
N CYS A 133 19.41 -17.97 -5.34
CA CYS A 133 19.75 -18.94 -4.30
C CYS A 133 18.98 -18.68 -2.99
N ARG A 134 18.79 -17.41 -2.61
CA ARG A 134 17.97 -17.09 -1.42
C ARG A 134 16.49 -17.46 -1.62
N LEU A 135 15.94 -17.21 -2.80
CA LEU A 135 14.56 -17.57 -3.14
C LEU A 135 14.38 -19.08 -3.14
N GLU A 136 15.35 -19.83 -3.65
CA GLU A 136 15.35 -21.30 -3.64
C GLU A 136 15.32 -21.86 -2.21
N VAL A 137 16.24 -21.43 -1.35
CA VAL A 137 16.25 -21.87 0.07
C VAL A 137 14.95 -21.47 0.77
N LYS A 138 14.44 -20.27 0.52
CA LYS A 138 13.15 -19.83 1.06
C LYS A 138 11.99 -20.69 0.55
N ARG A 139 11.97 -21.05 -0.74
CA ARG A 139 10.94 -21.93 -1.33
C ARG A 139 10.98 -23.31 -0.67
N ARG A 140 12.16 -23.92 -0.53
CA ARG A 140 12.32 -25.23 0.10
C ARG A 140 11.94 -25.22 1.58
N TYR A 141 12.36 -24.20 2.34
CA TYR A 141 11.94 -24.02 3.73
C TYR A 141 10.43 -23.90 3.86
N ASN A 142 9.81 -23.05 3.04
CA ASN A 142 8.37 -22.88 3.05
C ASN A 142 7.67 -24.20 2.70
N LEU A 143 8.10 -24.89 1.64
CA LEU A 143 7.53 -26.17 1.24
C LEU A 143 7.60 -27.20 2.38
N ARG A 144 8.74 -27.31 3.06
CA ARG A 144 8.88 -28.17 4.25
C ARG A 144 7.90 -27.80 5.35
N LYS A 145 7.72 -26.49 5.62
CA LYS A 145 6.78 -26.03 6.65
C LYS A 145 5.32 -26.40 6.33
N ARG A 146 4.86 -26.18 5.10
CA ARG A 146 3.47 -26.49 4.69
C ARG A 146 3.22 -28.00 4.58
N THR A 147 4.19 -28.78 4.12
CA THR A 147 4.07 -30.25 4.06
C THR A 147 3.98 -30.85 5.46
N ALA A 148 4.90 -30.44 6.37
CA ALA A 148 4.87 -30.87 7.77
C ALA A 148 3.56 -30.51 8.48
N ALA A 149 3.02 -29.31 8.23
CA ALA A 149 1.72 -28.90 8.79
C ALA A 149 0.54 -29.77 8.32
N ARG A 150 0.74 -30.59 7.28
CA ARG A 150 -0.26 -31.52 6.70
C ARG A 150 0.16 -32.98 6.85
N GLY A 151 1.14 -33.28 7.71
CA GLY A 151 1.55 -34.64 8.00
C GLY A 151 2.28 -35.37 6.87
N ILE A 152 2.74 -34.66 5.83
CA ILE A 152 3.47 -35.26 4.71
C ILE A 152 4.88 -34.71 4.61
N THR A 153 5.77 -35.46 3.96
CA THR A 153 7.13 -34.99 3.65
C THR A 153 7.17 -34.21 2.34
N VAL A 154 8.31 -33.56 2.07
CA VAL A 154 8.53 -32.88 0.78
C VAL A 154 8.53 -33.87 -0.38
N GLU A 155 9.11 -35.05 -0.16
CA GLU A 155 9.21 -36.12 -1.15
C GLU A 155 7.83 -36.71 -1.47
N VAL A 156 6.94 -36.83 -0.47
CA VAL A 156 5.54 -37.20 -0.70
C VAL A 156 4.84 -36.15 -1.57
N TYR A 157 5.00 -34.87 -1.26
CA TYR A 157 4.43 -33.78 -2.06
C TYR A 157 4.95 -33.80 -3.50
N GLU A 158 6.25 -33.99 -3.71
CA GLU A 158 6.86 -34.06 -5.05
C GLU A 158 6.29 -35.24 -5.86
N ARG A 159 6.13 -36.43 -5.23
CA ARG A 159 5.44 -37.57 -5.87
C ARG A 159 3.99 -37.26 -6.23
N MET A 160 3.26 -36.54 -5.38
CA MET A 160 1.90 -36.10 -5.69
C MET A 160 1.87 -35.12 -6.87
N VAL A 161 2.84 -34.19 -6.95
CA VAL A 161 2.96 -33.27 -8.10
C VAL A 161 3.17 -34.06 -9.38
N GLU A 162 4.10 -35.02 -9.38
CA GLU A 162 4.39 -35.86 -10.54
C GLU A 162 3.19 -36.72 -10.96
N ALA A 163 2.55 -37.40 -10.00
CA ALA A 163 1.36 -38.22 -10.24
C ALA A 163 0.19 -37.40 -10.84
N GLN A 164 0.12 -36.11 -10.53
CA GLN A 164 -0.89 -35.19 -11.08
C GLN A 164 -0.43 -34.45 -12.35
N GLY A 165 0.75 -34.75 -12.90
CA GLY A 165 1.33 -34.04 -14.04
C GLY A 165 1.58 -32.55 -13.78
N GLY A 166 1.72 -32.14 -12.51
CA GLY A 166 1.88 -30.74 -12.11
C GLY A 166 0.60 -29.90 -12.20
N LEU A 167 -0.57 -30.53 -12.34
CA LEU A 167 -1.85 -29.86 -12.56
C LEU A 167 -2.80 -30.00 -11.37
N CYS A 168 -3.68 -29.01 -11.21
CA CYS A 168 -4.76 -29.04 -10.24
C CYS A 168 -5.80 -30.13 -10.59
N LEU A 169 -6.19 -30.95 -9.62
CA LEU A 169 -7.19 -32.01 -9.82
C LEU A 169 -8.59 -31.50 -10.22
N ILE A 170 -8.91 -30.24 -9.93
CA ILE A 170 -10.25 -29.68 -10.21
C ILE A 170 -10.30 -28.98 -11.57
N CYS A 171 -9.36 -28.07 -11.84
CA CYS A 171 -9.42 -27.24 -13.06
C CYS A 171 -8.36 -27.59 -14.11
N GLY A 172 -7.47 -28.54 -13.85
CA GLY A 172 -6.40 -28.93 -14.78
C GLY A 172 -5.35 -27.85 -15.03
N LYS A 173 -5.34 -26.76 -14.26
CA LYS A 173 -4.35 -25.67 -14.41
C LYS A 173 -3.17 -25.87 -13.46
N GLY A 174 -2.01 -25.38 -13.88
CA GLY A 174 -0.82 -25.32 -13.04
C GLY A 174 -1.00 -24.44 -11.80
N GLY A 175 -0.13 -24.64 -10.80
CA GLY A 175 -0.11 -23.86 -9.57
C GLY A 175 0.46 -22.45 -9.75
N HIS A 176 0.13 -21.54 -8.84
CA HIS A 176 0.70 -20.19 -8.82
C HIS A 176 2.21 -20.25 -8.52
N ASN A 177 3.03 -19.57 -9.32
CA ASN A 177 4.49 -19.69 -9.29
C ASN A 177 5.01 -21.14 -9.36
N GLY A 178 4.25 -22.03 -10.02
CA GLY A 178 4.60 -23.45 -10.16
C GLY A 178 4.34 -24.31 -8.91
N SER A 179 3.64 -23.80 -7.89
CA SER A 179 3.31 -24.58 -6.69
C SER A 179 1.81 -24.78 -6.51
N LEU A 180 1.41 -26.03 -6.29
CA LEU A 180 0.06 -26.41 -5.91
C LEU A 180 -0.11 -26.40 -4.37
N ALA A 181 -1.29 -26.03 -3.91
CA ALA A 181 -1.72 -26.14 -2.52
C ALA A 181 -2.04 -27.59 -2.17
N ILE A 182 -1.74 -27.99 -0.93
CA ILE A 182 -2.13 -29.29 -0.39
C ILE A 182 -3.56 -29.15 0.11
N ASP A 183 -4.49 -29.82 -0.54
CA ASP A 183 -5.87 -29.91 -0.08
C ASP A 183 -6.00 -31.05 0.94
N HIS A 184 -6.78 -30.82 1.98
CA HIS A 184 -6.96 -31.76 3.08
C HIS A 184 -8.35 -31.63 3.66
N ASP A 185 -8.85 -32.73 4.20
CA ASP A 185 -10.10 -32.72 4.95
C ASP A 185 -9.91 -32.04 6.32
N HIS A 186 -10.76 -31.07 6.63
CA HIS A 186 -10.65 -30.32 7.88
C HIS A 186 -11.15 -31.08 9.12
N LYS A 187 -11.77 -32.25 8.95
CA LYS A 187 -12.19 -33.13 10.05
C LYS A 187 -11.17 -34.22 10.32
N THR A 188 -10.68 -34.90 9.27
CA THR A 188 -9.75 -36.03 9.41
C THR A 188 -8.28 -35.62 9.29
N GLY A 189 -8.00 -34.48 8.66
CA GLY A 189 -6.64 -34.06 8.33
C GLY A 189 -6.04 -34.78 7.13
N GLU A 190 -6.75 -35.74 6.54
CA GLU A 190 -6.26 -36.54 5.42
C GLU A 190 -6.09 -35.67 4.17
N VAL A 191 -4.95 -35.85 3.51
CA VAL A 191 -4.65 -35.14 2.26
C VAL A 191 -5.48 -35.74 1.12
N ARG A 192 -6.28 -34.89 0.46
CA ARG A 192 -7.13 -35.30 -0.66
C ARG A 192 -6.41 -35.22 -2.01
N GLY A 193 -5.51 -34.24 -2.16
CA GLY A 193 -4.77 -34.02 -3.40
C GLY A 193 -4.14 -32.64 -3.47
N LEU A 194 -3.62 -32.28 -4.63
CA LEU A 194 -3.04 -30.96 -4.88
C LEU A 194 -3.91 -30.11 -5.80
N LEU A 195 -4.15 -28.87 -5.39
CA LEU A 195 -5.03 -27.93 -6.07
C LEU A 195 -4.32 -26.61 -6.37
N CYS A 196 -4.79 -25.87 -7.38
CA CYS A 196 -4.40 -24.47 -7.53
C CYS A 196 -5.03 -23.65 -6.38
N ASN A 197 -4.45 -22.49 -6.06
CA ASN A 197 -4.93 -21.67 -4.95
C ASN A 197 -6.42 -21.30 -5.12
N SER A 198 -6.85 -20.96 -6.32
CA SER A 198 -8.24 -20.55 -6.58
C SER A 198 -9.24 -21.68 -6.30
N CYS A 199 -8.96 -22.91 -6.74
CA CYS A 199 -9.82 -24.05 -6.48
C CYS A 199 -9.82 -24.43 -4.99
N ASN A 200 -8.65 -24.40 -4.34
CA ASN A 200 -8.53 -24.68 -2.91
C ASN A 200 -9.31 -23.66 -2.06
N PHE A 201 -9.18 -22.36 -2.36
CA PHE A 201 -9.98 -21.33 -1.71
C PHE A 201 -11.47 -21.45 -2.06
N GLY A 202 -11.79 -21.84 -3.28
CA GLY A 202 -13.17 -22.12 -3.71
C GLY A 202 -13.84 -23.15 -2.80
N ILE A 203 -13.22 -24.31 -2.59
CA ILE A 203 -13.74 -25.34 -1.69
C ILE A 203 -13.94 -24.77 -0.27
N GLY A 204 -12.94 -24.05 0.25
CA GLY A 204 -13.03 -23.42 1.58
C GLY A 204 -14.18 -22.41 1.70
N ASN A 205 -14.45 -21.62 0.64
CA ASN A 205 -15.56 -20.67 0.60
C ASN A 205 -16.92 -21.37 0.62
N PHE A 206 -17.01 -22.59 0.09
CA PHE A 206 -18.18 -23.46 0.21
C PHE A 206 -18.14 -24.34 1.47
N LYS A 207 -17.26 -24.03 2.43
CA LYS A 207 -17.11 -24.71 3.73
C LYS A 207 -16.88 -26.22 3.58
N ASP A 208 -16.13 -26.61 2.56
CA ASP A 208 -15.86 -28.01 2.22
C ASP A 208 -17.14 -28.86 2.05
N SER A 209 -18.26 -28.24 1.66
CA SER A 209 -19.57 -28.90 1.55
C SER A 209 -19.94 -29.17 0.09
N PRO A 210 -19.93 -30.45 -0.36
CA PRO A 210 -20.39 -30.81 -1.70
C PRO A 210 -21.83 -30.37 -1.95
N LYS A 211 -22.69 -30.42 -0.93
CA LYS A 211 -24.08 -29.96 -1.02
C LYS A 211 -24.20 -28.47 -1.31
N LEU A 212 -23.35 -27.62 -0.71
CA LEU A 212 -23.34 -26.19 -1.00
C LEU A 212 -22.77 -25.88 -2.37
N MET A 213 -21.74 -26.62 -2.81
CA MET A 213 -21.17 -26.47 -4.15
C MET A 213 -22.19 -26.84 -5.24
N ALA A 214 -22.96 -27.93 -5.05
CA ALA A 214 -24.03 -28.33 -5.97
C ALA A 214 -25.10 -27.24 -6.12
N LYS A 215 -25.57 -26.66 -4.99
CA LYS A 215 -26.49 -25.51 -5.03
C LYS A 215 -25.90 -24.29 -5.75
N GLY A 216 -24.60 -24.05 -5.61
CA GLY A 216 -23.90 -23.01 -6.36
C GLY A 216 -23.90 -23.25 -7.86
N ALA A 217 -23.73 -24.51 -8.29
CA ALA A 217 -23.84 -24.91 -9.70
C ALA A 217 -25.27 -24.71 -10.23
N GLU A 218 -26.28 -25.22 -9.51
CA GLU A 218 -27.71 -25.03 -9.84
C GLU A 218 -28.07 -23.55 -10.01
N TYR A 219 -27.59 -22.69 -9.10
CA TYR A 219 -27.80 -21.23 -9.17
C TYR A 219 -27.20 -20.61 -10.45
N LEU A 220 -25.97 -21.02 -10.83
CA LEU A 220 -25.31 -20.51 -12.03
C LEU A 220 -25.99 -21.01 -13.32
N GLU A 221 -26.46 -22.24 -13.33
CA GLU A 221 -27.18 -22.82 -14.47
C GLU A 221 -28.54 -22.15 -14.65
N GLY A 222 -29.29 -21.94 -13.57
CA GLY A 222 -30.57 -21.24 -13.61
C GLY A 222 -30.49 -19.77 -14.04
N ALA A 223 -29.34 -19.11 -13.83
CA ALA A 223 -29.09 -17.73 -14.27
C ALA A 223 -28.63 -17.61 -15.74
N ARG A 224 -28.35 -18.74 -16.41
CA ARG A 224 -28.02 -18.81 -17.84
C ARG A 224 -29.25 -19.13 -18.70
N GLY A 225 -30.42 -19.32 -18.09
CA GLY A 225 -31.72 -19.47 -18.73
C GLY A 225 -32.46 -18.15 -18.87
#